data_AF-A0A955XWL2-F1
#
_entry.id   AF-A0A955XWL2-F1
#
_cell.length_a   1.000
_cell.length_b   1.000
_cell.length_c   1.000
_cell.angle_alpha   90.00
_cell.angle_beta   90.00
_cell.angle_gamma   90.00
#
_symmetry.space_group_name_H-M   'P 1'
#
loop_
_entity.id
_entity.type
_entity.pdbx_description
1 polymer ?
#
loop_
_entity_poly.entity_id
_entity_poly.type
_entity_poly.pdbx_seq_one_letter_code
_entity_poly.pdbx_strand_id
1 'polypeptide(L)'
;NNVAMAAAHAIDALGLSRVLIIDWDVHHGNGTQDIFFDRDDVLFMSVHQSPLYPGTGAAGEVGVGRGEGHTVNLPLPAGSNDADYYAAFERLLLPIARQYQPEVVLVSAGFDAHCDDPLGGMNVSSLGFGALCAMVARFAAEFCEGRMALVLEGGYDLAGLSGSALACARVLAGTAADAWDSSVSVRSKTQGPGQATTEATRAIEAAAAVQRRYWRL
;
A
#
# COMPACT_ATOMS: atom_id res chain seq x y z
N ASN A 1 -4.07 14.05 10.14
CA ASN A 1 -4.03 13.11 9.02
C ASN A 1 -3.80 13.91 7.74
N ASN A 2 -2.59 13.88 7.19
CA ASN A 2 -2.19 14.74 6.07
C ASN A 2 -2.80 14.25 4.74
N VAL A 3 -2.73 12.94 4.49
CA VAL A 3 -3.25 12.31 3.27
C VAL A 3 -4.77 12.45 3.19
N ALA A 4 -5.49 12.28 4.30
CA ALA A 4 -6.94 12.49 4.33
C ALA A 4 -7.35 13.93 3.99
N MET A 5 -6.59 14.92 4.49
CA MET A 5 -6.85 16.32 4.13
C MET A 5 -6.61 16.58 2.64
N ALA A 6 -5.57 15.98 2.05
CA ALA A 6 -5.31 16.07 0.62
C ALA A 6 -6.42 15.41 -0.22
N ALA A 7 -6.92 14.24 0.21
CA ALA A 7 -8.04 13.56 -0.46
C ALA A 7 -9.33 14.37 -0.40
N ALA A 8 -9.70 14.89 0.78
CA ALA A 8 -10.86 15.74 0.95
C ALA A 8 -10.74 17.02 0.09
N HIS A 9 -9.56 17.64 0.06
CA HIS A 9 -9.32 18.80 -0.80
C HIS A 9 -9.45 18.48 -2.29
N ALA A 10 -8.95 17.32 -2.74
CA ALA A 10 -9.09 16.88 -4.12
C ALA A 10 -10.55 16.73 -4.55
N ILE A 11 -11.41 16.24 -3.64
CA ILE A 11 -12.85 16.09 -3.89
C ILE A 11 -13.55 17.46 -3.81
N ASP A 12 -13.46 18.12 -2.66
CA ASP A 12 -14.30 19.27 -2.34
C ASP A 12 -13.88 20.54 -3.09
N ALA A 13 -12.57 20.73 -3.32
CA ALA A 13 -12.03 21.95 -3.93
C ALA A 13 -11.62 21.76 -5.40
N LEU A 14 -11.15 20.56 -5.77
CA LEU A 14 -10.70 20.28 -7.14
C LEU A 14 -11.73 19.49 -7.97
N GLY A 15 -12.82 19.03 -7.36
CA GLY A 15 -13.94 18.40 -8.05
C GLY A 15 -13.69 16.98 -8.53
N LEU A 16 -12.68 16.29 -7.98
CA LEU A 16 -12.47 14.86 -8.27
C LEU A 16 -13.60 14.05 -7.62
N SER A 17 -14.04 13.00 -8.30
CA SER A 17 -15.07 12.08 -7.83
C SER A 17 -14.51 10.81 -7.21
N ARG A 18 -13.27 10.42 -7.54
CA ARG A 18 -12.66 9.18 -7.05
C ARG A 18 -11.19 9.36 -6.69
N VAL A 19 -10.88 9.35 -5.39
CA VAL A 19 -9.51 9.38 -4.87
C VAL A 19 -9.13 8.00 -4.35
N LEU A 20 -7.95 7.50 -4.73
CA LEU A 20 -7.38 6.29 -4.13
C LEU A 20 -6.33 6.68 -3.09
N ILE A 21 -6.44 6.14 -1.89
CA ILE A 21 -5.39 6.19 -0.87
C ILE A 21 -4.83 4.77 -0.69
N ILE A 22 -3.53 4.61 -0.93
CA ILE A 22 -2.78 3.40 -0.59
C ILE A 22 -1.91 3.70 0.63
N ASP A 23 -2.03 2.88 1.66
CA ASP A 23 -1.25 2.97 2.88
C ASP A 23 -0.38 1.71 3.03
N TRP A 24 0.94 1.91 2.95
CA TRP A 24 1.93 0.86 3.13
C TRP A 24 2.78 1.05 4.40
N ASP A 25 2.42 2.02 5.26
CA ASP A 25 2.98 2.11 6.61
C ASP A 25 2.74 0.77 7.33
N VAL A 26 3.69 0.35 8.16
CA VAL A 26 3.57 -0.95 8.83
C VAL A 26 2.39 -0.98 9.81
N HIS A 27 1.93 0.18 10.27
CA HIS A 27 0.77 0.31 11.14
C HIS A 27 -0.50 0.59 10.32
N HIS A 28 -1.63 0.03 10.76
CA HIS A 28 -2.90 0.33 10.12
C HIS A 28 -3.22 1.83 10.21
N GLY A 29 -3.51 2.45 9.05
CA GLY A 29 -3.96 3.84 8.92
C GLY A 29 -5.37 4.10 9.46
N ASN A 30 -5.61 3.78 10.73
CA ASN A 30 -6.92 3.82 11.39
C ASN A 30 -7.60 5.18 11.31
N GLY A 31 -6.83 6.28 11.37
CA GLY A 31 -7.37 7.62 11.21
C GLY A 31 -7.86 7.92 9.79
N THR A 32 -7.20 7.37 8.76
CA THR A 32 -7.65 7.53 7.36
C THR A 32 -8.91 6.72 7.13
N GLN A 33 -8.92 5.47 7.61
CA GLN A 33 -10.10 4.62 7.58
C GLN A 33 -11.31 5.32 8.21
N ASP A 34 -11.18 5.81 9.45
CA ASP A 34 -12.30 6.42 10.19
C ASP A 34 -12.91 7.61 9.45
N ILE A 35 -12.08 8.48 8.86
CA ILE A 35 -12.53 9.67 8.14
C ILE A 35 -13.37 9.34 6.90
N PHE A 36 -13.06 8.23 6.20
CA PHE A 36 -13.71 7.85 4.93
C PHE A 36 -14.58 6.60 5.05
N PHE A 37 -14.80 6.07 6.25
CA PHE A 37 -15.41 4.75 6.44
C PHE A 37 -16.84 4.66 5.87
N ASP A 38 -17.56 5.78 5.79
CA ASP A 38 -18.91 5.88 5.24
C ASP A 38 -18.95 6.48 3.82
N ARG A 39 -17.81 6.58 3.12
CA ARG A 39 -17.67 7.27 1.82
C ARG A 39 -17.22 6.32 0.70
N ASP A 40 -17.72 6.59 -0.50
CA ASP A 40 -17.44 5.86 -1.75
C ASP A 40 -16.65 6.69 -2.78
N ASP A 41 -16.44 7.97 -2.52
CA ASP A 41 -15.58 8.87 -3.30
C ASP A 41 -14.09 8.79 -2.91
N VAL A 42 -13.78 8.04 -1.84
CA VAL A 42 -12.42 7.66 -1.44
C VAL A 42 -12.34 6.15 -1.24
N LEU A 43 -11.42 5.51 -1.96
CA LEU A 43 -11.04 4.11 -1.73
C LEU A 43 -9.78 4.09 -0.87
N PHE A 44 -9.89 3.60 0.36
CA PHE A 44 -8.77 3.43 1.27
C PHE A 44 -8.30 1.97 1.25
N MET A 45 -7.01 1.77 1.00
CA MET A 45 -6.36 0.46 1.03
C MET A 45 -5.17 0.48 1.97
N SER A 46 -5.14 -0.39 2.97
CA SER A 46 -4.01 -0.51 3.88
C SER A 46 -3.44 -1.92 3.87
N VAL A 47 -2.12 -2.02 3.70
CA VAL A 47 -1.35 -3.23 3.98
C VAL A 47 -0.46 -2.98 5.18
N HIS A 48 -0.68 -3.72 6.26
CA HIS A 48 -0.07 -3.44 7.56
C HIS A 48 0.22 -4.73 8.31
N GLN A 49 1.12 -4.66 9.29
CA GLN A 49 1.37 -5.79 10.17
C GLN A 49 0.19 -6.00 11.12
N SER A 50 -0.21 -7.25 11.31
CA SER A 50 -1.18 -7.65 12.32
C SER A 50 -0.81 -8.99 12.95
N PRO A 51 -0.88 -9.13 14.28
CA PRO A 51 -1.21 -8.08 15.26
C PRO A 51 -0.05 -7.07 15.43
N LEU A 52 -0.38 -5.78 15.49
CA LEU A 52 0.51 -4.67 15.86
C LEU A 52 -0.36 -3.48 16.31
N TYR A 53 0.25 -2.44 16.91
CA TYR A 53 -0.42 -1.15 17.05
C TYR A 53 -0.99 -0.69 15.69
N PRO A 54 -2.19 -0.08 15.63
CA PRO A 54 -3.09 0.29 16.72
C PRO A 54 -4.08 -0.82 17.16
N GLY A 55 -4.02 -2.02 16.59
CA GLY A 55 -4.94 -3.13 16.90
C GLY A 55 -6.26 -3.13 16.12
N THR A 56 -6.39 -2.25 15.12
CA THR A 56 -7.51 -2.18 14.17
C THR A 56 -7.07 -2.67 12.78
N GLY A 57 -7.94 -2.65 11.77
CA GLY A 57 -7.58 -2.99 10.39
C GLY A 57 -7.86 -4.46 10.05
N ALA A 58 -8.86 -5.06 10.69
CA ALA A 58 -9.26 -6.42 10.32
C ALA A 58 -9.76 -6.44 8.87
N ALA A 59 -9.48 -7.54 8.15
CA ALA A 59 -9.91 -7.70 6.76
C ALA A 59 -11.45 -7.58 6.56
N GLY A 60 -12.23 -7.79 7.64
CA GLY A 60 -13.69 -7.64 7.64
C GLY A 60 -14.20 -6.21 7.84
N GLU A 61 -13.33 -5.24 8.17
CA GLU A 61 -13.66 -3.82 8.24
C GLU A 61 -13.67 -3.26 6.80
N VAL A 62 -14.85 -3.12 6.21
CA VAL A 62 -15.03 -2.84 4.77
C VAL A 62 -15.71 -1.52 4.46
N GLY A 63 -15.93 -0.67 5.46
CA GLY A 63 -16.77 0.52 5.37
C GLY A 63 -18.21 0.25 5.80
N VAL A 64 -19.03 1.31 5.80
CA VAL A 64 -20.45 1.28 6.19
C VAL A 64 -21.30 2.13 5.25
N GLY A 65 -22.59 1.78 5.12
CA GLY A 65 -23.52 2.54 4.29
C GLY A 65 -23.05 2.60 2.84
N ARG A 66 -22.94 3.80 2.27
CA ARG A 66 -22.42 3.99 0.89
C ARG A 66 -20.94 3.58 0.76
N GLY A 67 -20.16 3.65 1.83
CA GLY A 67 -18.74 3.30 1.83
C GLY A 67 -18.44 1.80 1.91
N GLU A 68 -19.46 0.92 2.00
CA GLU A 68 -19.22 -0.52 1.97
C GLU A 68 -18.45 -0.94 0.70
N GLY A 69 -17.36 -1.68 0.89
CA GLY A 69 -16.43 -2.09 -0.16
C GLY A 69 -15.29 -1.10 -0.44
N HIS A 70 -15.35 0.13 0.08
CA HIS A 70 -14.36 1.20 -0.17
C HIS A 70 -13.28 1.32 0.91
N THR A 71 -13.27 0.41 1.88
CA THR A 71 -12.13 0.15 2.77
C THR A 71 -11.61 -1.27 2.52
N VAL A 72 -10.32 -1.38 2.20
CA VAL A 72 -9.65 -2.65 1.93
C VAL A 72 -8.45 -2.80 2.86
N ASN A 73 -8.63 -3.61 3.91
CA ASN A 73 -7.56 -3.96 4.81
C ASN A 73 -6.91 -5.30 4.45
N LEU A 74 -5.59 -5.28 4.38
CA LEU A 74 -4.75 -6.47 4.26
C LEU A 74 -3.81 -6.57 5.48
N PRO A 75 -4.27 -7.20 6.56
CA PRO A 75 -3.40 -7.53 7.69
C PRO A 75 -2.42 -8.65 7.29
N LEU A 76 -1.13 -8.36 7.30
CA LEU A 76 -0.06 -9.32 7.04
C LEU A 76 0.63 -9.77 8.34
N PRO A 77 1.13 -11.01 8.38
CA PRO A 77 1.90 -11.50 9.53
C PRO A 77 3.26 -10.78 9.62
N ALA A 78 3.80 -10.70 10.83
CA ALA A 78 5.20 -10.31 11.03
C ALA A 78 6.14 -11.22 10.21
N GLY A 79 7.22 -10.64 9.71
CA GLY A 79 8.20 -11.30 8.86
C GLY A 79 7.90 -11.19 7.36
N SER A 80 6.75 -10.62 6.97
CA SER A 80 6.45 -10.41 5.56
C SER A 80 7.50 -9.55 4.85
N ASN A 81 7.88 -9.95 3.64
CA ASN A 81 9.03 -9.40 2.90
C ASN A 81 8.62 -8.75 1.57
N ASP A 82 9.62 -8.36 0.76
CA ASP A 82 9.44 -7.75 -0.57
C ASP A 82 8.45 -8.53 -1.46
N ALA A 83 8.54 -9.86 -1.51
CA ALA A 83 7.67 -10.70 -2.34
C ALA A 83 6.23 -10.75 -1.82
N ASP A 84 6.05 -10.69 -0.50
CA ASP A 84 4.73 -10.66 0.13
C ASP A 84 4.01 -9.35 -0.19
N TYR A 85 4.71 -8.23 -0.03
CA TYR A 85 4.18 -6.91 -0.39
C TYR A 85 3.93 -6.78 -1.89
N TYR A 86 4.83 -7.28 -2.74
CA TYR A 86 4.60 -7.31 -4.19
C TYR A 86 3.33 -8.11 -4.53
N ALA A 87 3.18 -9.31 -3.97
CA ALA A 87 2.01 -10.15 -4.19
C ALA A 87 0.71 -9.52 -3.66
N ALA A 88 0.76 -8.81 -2.53
CA ALA A 88 -0.36 -8.05 -2.00
C ALA A 88 -0.87 -7.00 -3.00
N PHE A 89 0.05 -6.24 -3.60
CA PHE A 89 -0.31 -5.24 -4.60
C PHE A 89 -0.80 -5.88 -5.89
N GLU A 90 -0.10 -6.89 -6.40
CA GLU A 90 -0.42 -7.54 -7.68
C GLU A 90 -1.75 -8.30 -7.64
N ARG A 91 -2.00 -9.05 -6.57
CA ARG A 91 -3.11 -10.01 -6.48
C ARG A 91 -4.37 -9.44 -5.83
N LEU A 92 -4.26 -8.36 -5.06
CA LEU A 92 -5.40 -7.78 -4.35
C LEU A 92 -5.57 -6.29 -4.60
N LEU A 93 -4.61 -5.46 -4.20
CA LEU A 93 -4.82 -4.01 -4.15
C LEU A 93 -5.00 -3.41 -5.55
N LEU A 94 -4.09 -3.67 -6.49
CA LEU A 94 -4.18 -3.12 -7.84
C LEU A 94 -5.36 -3.67 -8.65
N PRO A 95 -5.74 -4.96 -8.59
CA PRO A 95 -6.99 -5.45 -9.19
C PRO A 95 -8.25 -4.71 -8.72
N ILE A 96 -8.34 -4.38 -7.42
CA ILE A 96 -9.45 -3.57 -6.89
C ILE A 96 -9.33 -2.12 -7.41
N ALA A 97 -8.14 -1.51 -7.30
CA ALA A 97 -7.92 -0.14 -7.73
C ALA A 97 -8.24 0.08 -9.22
N ARG A 98 -7.92 -0.91 -10.08
CA ARG A 98 -8.31 -0.93 -11.50
C ARG A 98 -9.82 -0.89 -11.69
N GLN A 99 -10.60 -1.56 -10.86
CA GLN A 99 -12.06 -1.51 -10.96
C GLN A 99 -12.62 -0.18 -10.48
N TYR A 100 -11.99 0.44 -9.48
CA TYR A 100 -12.38 1.73 -8.94
C TYR A 100 -12.10 2.91 -9.88
N GLN A 101 -11.11 2.81 -10.78
CA GLN A 101 -10.77 3.87 -11.75
C GLN A 101 -10.54 5.25 -11.08
N PRO A 102 -9.58 5.37 -10.14
CA PRO A 102 -9.34 6.63 -9.45
C PRO A 102 -8.81 7.71 -10.38
N GLU A 103 -9.02 8.97 -10.02
CA GLU A 103 -8.52 10.13 -10.75
C GLU A 103 -7.16 10.61 -10.22
N VAL A 104 -6.80 10.23 -8.99
CA VAL A 104 -5.50 10.49 -8.35
C VAL A 104 -5.18 9.39 -7.35
N VAL A 105 -3.89 9.08 -7.18
CA VAL A 105 -3.40 8.16 -6.14
C VAL A 105 -2.60 8.92 -5.10
N LEU A 106 -3.00 8.83 -3.84
CA LEU A 106 -2.24 9.33 -2.70
C LEU A 106 -1.67 8.15 -1.93
N VAL A 107 -0.40 8.23 -1.56
CA VAL A 107 0.27 7.16 -0.82
C VAL A 107 0.66 7.67 0.56
N SER A 108 0.09 7.06 1.60
CA SER A 108 0.60 7.14 2.98
C SER A 108 1.88 6.33 3.03
N ALA A 109 3.01 7.03 2.88
CA ALA A 109 4.31 6.43 2.60
C ALA A 109 5.15 6.29 3.86
N GLY A 110 4.73 5.40 4.77
CA GLY A 110 5.55 4.95 5.89
C GLY A 110 6.67 4.01 5.43
N PHE A 111 7.82 4.06 6.07
CA PHE A 111 8.98 3.20 5.76
C PHE A 111 9.39 2.31 6.93
N ASP A 112 8.51 2.12 7.91
CA ASP A 112 8.70 1.28 9.10
C ASP A 112 8.39 -0.22 8.87
N ALA A 113 7.97 -0.60 7.66
CA ALA A 113 8.02 -2.00 7.23
C ALA A 113 9.45 -2.43 6.79
N HIS A 114 10.41 -1.51 6.84
CA HIS A 114 11.80 -1.79 6.49
C HIS A 114 12.41 -2.86 7.41
N CYS A 115 13.26 -3.75 6.88
CA CYS A 115 13.85 -4.87 7.63
C CYS A 115 14.73 -4.47 8.83
N ASP A 116 15.19 -3.22 8.86
CA ASP A 116 16.01 -2.66 9.94
C ASP A 116 15.20 -1.75 10.89
N ASP A 117 13.89 -1.54 10.63
CA ASP A 117 13.07 -0.66 11.46
C ASP A 117 12.83 -1.28 12.86
N PRO A 118 12.99 -0.51 13.95
CA PRO A 118 12.86 -1.03 15.31
C PRO A 118 11.42 -1.19 15.80
N LEU A 119 10.43 -0.58 15.14
CA LEU A 119 9.03 -0.54 15.61
C LEU A 119 8.09 -1.44 14.79
N GLY A 120 8.49 -1.83 13.58
CA GLY A 120 7.85 -2.88 12.82
C GLY A 120 8.38 -4.28 13.14
N GLY A 121 7.95 -5.26 12.34
CA GLY A 121 8.47 -6.62 12.35
C GLY A 121 8.48 -7.23 10.95
N MET A 122 8.47 -6.38 9.92
CA MET A 122 8.49 -6.77 8.50
C MET A 122 9.92 -6.81 7.97
N ASN A 123 10.09 -7.34 6.76
CA ASN A 123 11.38 -7.55 6.09
C ASN A 123 11.41 -6.89 4.71
N VAL A 124 10.81 -5.70 4.57
CA VAL A 124 10.83 -4.97 3.29
C VAL A 124 12.20 -4.28 3.13
N SER A 125 12.81 -4.39 1.97
CA SER A 125 14.05 -3.68 1.64
C SER A 125 13.74 -2.31 1.04
N SER A 126 14.73 -1.41 1.04
CA SER A 126 14.60 -0.15 0.28
C SER A 126 14.27 -0.36 -1.20
N LEU A 127 14.78 -1.45 -1.80
CA LEU A 127 14.43 -1.82 -3.18
C LEU A 127 12.99 -2.32 -3.28
N GLY A 128 12.48 -3.01 -2.27
CA GLY A 128 11.08 -3.39 -2.14
C GLY A 128 10.15 -2.18 -2.19
N PHE A 129 10.40 -1.14 -1.39
CA PHE A 129 9.65 0.12 -1.45
C PHE A 129 9.76 0.81 -2.82
N GLY A 130 10.94 0.76 -3.45
CA GLY A 130 11.12 1.21 -4.84
C GLY A 130 10.22 0.44 -5.81
N ALA A 131 10.14 -0.89 -5.69
CA ALA A 131 9.28 -1.72 -6.52
C ALA A 131 7.79 -1.43 -6.30
N LEU A 132 7.34 -1.26 -5.05
CA LEU A 132 5.97 -0.84 -4.74
C LEU A 132 5.66 0.53 -5.36
N CYS A 133 6.56 1.49 -5.21
CA CYS A 133 6.42 2.80 -5.84
C CYS A 133 6.33 2.69 -7.36
N ALA A 134 7.11 1.81 -8.00
CA ALA A 134 7.08 1.59 -9.44
C ALA A 134 5.75 0.96 -9.89
N MET A 135 5.20 0.01 -9.13
CA MET A 135 3.88 -0.57 -9.40
C MET A 135 2.79 0.51 -9.34
N VAL A 136 2.80 1.35 -8.31
CA VAL A 136 1.82 2.43 -8.14
C VAL A 136 2.00 3.53 -9.20
N ALA A 137 3.24 3.90 -9.54
CA ALA A 137 3.51 4.90 -10.58
C ALA A 137 3.05 4.44 -11.96
N ARG A 138 3.30 3.17 -12.31
CA ARG A 138 2.79 2.59 -13.56
C ARG A 138 1.27 2.56 -13.58
N PHE A 139 0.64 2.17 -12.47
CA PHE A 139 -0.81 2.21 -12.33
C PHE A 139 -1.36 3.64 -12.50
N ALA A 140 -0.77 4.63 -11.81
CA ALA A 140 -1.20 6.02 -11.92
C ALA A 140 -1.00 6.56 -13.35
N ALA A 141 0.07 6.18 -14.05
CA ALA A 141 0.27 6.55 -15.45
C ALA A 141 -0.83 6.00 -16.37
N GLU A 142 -1.31 4.77 -16.10
CA GLU A 142 -2.35 4.12 -16.90
C GLU A 142 -3.76 4.63 -16.58
N PHE A 143 -4.10 4.87 -15.32
CA PHE A 143 -5.47 5.15 -14.87
C PHE A 143 -5.71 6.59 -14.40
N CYS A 144 -4.65 7.34 -14.07
CA CYS A 144 -4.75 8.66 -13.43
C CYS A 144 -3.89 9.73 -14.13
N GLU A 145 -3.50 9.53 -15.40
CA GLU A 145 -2.60 10.43 -16.15
C GLU A 145 -1.29 10.74 -15.40
N GLY A 146 -0.81 9.80 -14.60
CA GLY A 146 0.40 9.93 -13.79
C GLY A 146 0.21 10.74 -12.51
N ARG A 147 -1.01 11.15 -12.15
CA ARG A 147 -1.30 11.89 -10.92
C ARG A 147 -1.14 10.99 -9.70
N MET A 148 0.02 11.10 -9.03
CA MET A 148 0.24 10.51 -7.72
C MET A 148 1.05 11.43 -6.79
N ALA A 149 0.90 11.24 -5.48
CA ALA A 149 1.76 11.85 -4.48
C ALA A 149 2.08 10.85 -3.35
N LEU A 150 3.34 10.82 -2.92
CA LEU A 150 3.77 10.13 -1.70
C LEU A 150 3.88 11.15 -0.57
N VAL A 151 3.29 10.85 0.57
CA VAL A 151 3.34 11.67 1.78
C VAL A 151 3.97 10.82 2.88
N LEU A 152 5.12 11.26 3.39
CA LEU A 152 5.85 10.53 4.44
C LEU A 152 5.00 10.37 5.70
N GLU A 153 4.92 9.15 6.22
CA GLU A 153 4.29 8.80 7.51
C GLU A 153 5.36 8.28 8.51
N GLY A 154 5.34 7.00 8.88
CA GLY A 154 6.32 6.36 9.78
C GLY A 154 7.67 6.02 9.14
N GLY A 155 8.56 5.42 9.94
CA GLY A 155 9.93 5.06 9.57
C GLY A 155 10.94 5.65 10.55
N TYR A 156 11.61 4.76 11.30
CA TYR A 156 12.33 5.12 12.52
C TYR A 156 13.80 4.68 12.49
N ASP A 157 14.18 3.76 11.59
CA ASP A 157 15.57 3.58 11.21
C ASP A 157 15.99 4.60 10.14
N LEU A 158 16.93 5.50 10.44
CA LEU A 158 17.30 6.60 9.54
C LEU A 158 17.91 6.12 8.21
N ALA A 159 18.65 5.01 8.22
CA ALA A 159 19.27 4.46 7.03
C ALA A 159 18.22 3.80 6.12
N GLY A 160 17.35 2.97 6.69
CA GLY A 160 16.21 2.35 6.03
C GLY A 160 15.23 3.37 5.48
N LEU A 161 14.85 4.37 6.28
CA LEU A 161 13.99 5.49 5.89
C LEU A 161 14.57 6.23 4.68
N SER A 162 15.80 6.74 4.79
CA SER A 162 16.42 7.53 3.73
C SER A 162 16.69 6.71 2.46
N GLY A 163 17.10 5.44 2.61
CA GLY A 163 17.29 4.51 1.49
C GLY A 163 15.99 4.23 0.73
N SER A 164 14.90 4.00 1.46
CA SER A 164 13.59 3.70 0.89
C SER A 164 12.96 4.92 0.23
N ALA A 165 13.01 6.08 0.88
CA ALA A 165 12.58 7.35 0.30
C ALA A 165 13.37 7.70 -0.99
N LEU A 166 14.70 7.47 -1.00
CA LEU A 166 15.53 7.66 -2.20
C LEU A 166 15.15 6.68 -3.32
N ALA A 167 14.83 5.43 -2.99
CA ALA A 167 14.39 4.46 -3.98
C ALA A 167 13.08 4.91 -4.65
N CYS A 168 12.09 5.35 -3.87
CA CYS A 168 10.84 5.91 -4.41
C CYS A 168 11.08 7.19 -5.23
N ALA A 169 11.92 8.10 -4.73
CA ALA A 169 12.23 9.35 -5.45
C ALA A 169 12.87 9.09 -6.82
N ARG A 170 13.75 8.08 -6.94
CA ARG A 170 14.36 7.69 -8.22
C ARG A 170 13.32 7.17 -9.22
N VAL A 171 12.31 6.44 -8.75
CA VAL A 171 11.18 5.99 -9.58
C VAL A 171 10.38 7.19 -10.08
N LEU A 172 9.98 8.09 -9.19
CA LEU A 172 9.21 9.29 -9.54
C LEU A 172 9.97 10.22 -10.49
N ALA A 173 11.29 10.29 -10.37
CA ALA A 173 12.16 11.05 -11.28
C ALA A 173 12.38 10.36 -12.64
N GLY A 174 11.88 9.14 -12.87
CA GLY A 174 12.13 8.37 -14.09
C GLY A 174 13.57 7.89 -14.25
N THR A 175 14.37 7.95 -13.17
CA THR A 175 15.80 7.58 -13.17
C THR A 175 16.04 6.12 -12.76
N ALA A 176 15.03 5.48 -12.18
CA ALA A 176 14.96 4.04 -12.02
C ALA A 176 14.26 3.43 -13.23
N ALA A 177 14.92 3.46 -14.39
CA ALA A 177 14.57 2.55 -15.47
C ALA A 177 15.01 1.14 -15.03
N ASP A 178 14.05 0.22 -14.90
CA ASP A 178 14.30 -1.24 -14.85
C ASP A 178 14.83 -1.86 -13.54
N ALA A 179 14.64 -1.23 -12.38
CA ALA A 179 15.21 -1.73 -11.12
C ALA A 179 14.53 -2.98 -10.50
N TRP A 180 13.43 -3.48 -11.08
CA TRP A 180 12.89 -4.81 -10.77
C TRP A 180 12.85 -5.66 -12.04
N ASP A 181 14.04 -6.09 -12.47
CA ASP A 181 14.12 -7.38 -13.17
C ASP A 181 13.80 -8.45 -12.11
N SER A 182 12.93 -9.40 -12.43
CA SER A 182 12.74 -10.64 -11.68
C SER A 182 14.06 -11.38 -11.32
N SER A 183 15.17 -11.00 -11.94
CA SER A 183 16.54 -11.44 -11.65
C SER A 183 17.25 -10.69 -10.50
N VAL A 184 16.68 -9.61 -9.94
CA VAL A 184 17.23 -8.92 -8.76
C VAL A 184 17.07 -9.86 -7.56
N SER A 185 18.08 -10.71 -7.41
CA SER A 185 18.31 -11.56 -6.26
C SER A 185 18.22 -10.67 -5.02
N VAL A 186 17.12 -10.83 -4.30
CA VAL A 186 16.94 -10.33 -2.94
C VAL A 186 18.22 -10.70 -2.19
N ARG A 187 18.99 -9.70 -1.75
CA ARG A 187 20.03 -9.93 -0.73
C ARG A 187 19.34 -10.13 0.63
N SER A 188 18.41 -11.08 0.66
CA SER A 188 17.95 -11.66 1.89
C SER A 188 19.02 -12.65 2.31
N LYS A 189 19.43 -12.61 3.58
CA LYS A 189 20.20 -13.71 4.18
C LYS A 189 19.42 -15.05 4.16
N THR A 190 18.17 -15.03 3.69
CA THR A 190 17.27 -16.16 3.54
C THR A 190 16.39 -16.02 2.28
N GLN A 191 16.81 -16.67 1.20
CA GLN A 191 16.02 -16.99 -0.02
C GLN A 191 16.05 -15.96 -1.17
N GLY A 192 16.15 -16.49 -2.41
CA GLY A 192 16.38 -15.77 -3.67
C GLY A 192 15.16 -14.99 -4.19
N PRO A 193 14.95 -14.82 -5.52
CA PRO A 193 13.79 -14.10 -6.06
C PRO A 193 12.51 -14.88 -5.71
N GLY A 194 11.98 -14.57 -4.53
CA GLY A 194 11.17 -15.49 -3.74
C GLY A 194 9.69 -15.35 -4.04
N GLN A 195 8.97 -16.47 -4.05
CA GLN A 195 7.51 -16.45 -4.01
C GLN A 195 7.04 -15.88 -2.67
N ALA A 196 5.84 -15.29 -2.65
CA ALA A 196 5.20 -14.91 -1.40
C ALA A 196 5.13 -16.10 -0.44
N THR A 197 5.35 -15.83 0.84
CA THR A 197 5.23 -16.77 1.93
C THR A 197 3.83 -17.39 1.98
N THR A 198 3.73 -18.57 2.58
CA THR A 198 2.45 -19.29 2.67
C THR A 198 1.48 -18.53 3.58
N GLU A 199 1.98 -17.86 4.62
CA GLU A 199 1.21 -17.06 5.56
C GLU A 199 0.68 -15.79 4.90
N ALA A 200 1.52 -15.04 4.18
CA ALA A 200 1.07 -13.86 3.44
C ALA A 200 0.08 -14.25 2.33
N THR A 201 0.33 -15.35 1.61
CA THR A 201 -0.61 -15.86 0.59
C THR A 201 -1.97 -16.17 1.21
N ARG A 202 -2.02 -16.81 2.38
CA ARG A 202 -3.27 -17.06 3.11
C ARG A 202 -3.96 -15.78 3.53
N ALA A 203 -3.22 -14.77 4.01
CA ALA A 203 -3.77 -13.46 4.36
C ALA A 203 -4.39 -12.74 3.14
N ILE A 204 -3.69 -12.75 2.00
CA ILE A 204 -4.17 -12.20 0.73
C ILE A 204 -5.47 -12.89 0.30
N GLU A 205 -5.54 -14.22 0.35
CA GLU A 205 -6.76 -14.94 -0.03
C GLU A 205 -7.92 -14.71 0.94
N ALA A 206 -7.64 -14.61 2.23
CA ALA A 206 -8.65 -14.27 3.24
C ALA A 206 -9.25 -12.87 2.99
N ALA A 207 -8.40 -11.87 2.74
CA ALA A 207 -8.85 -10.52 2.39
C ALA A 207 -9.60 -10.52 1.05
N ALA A 208 -9.10 -11.22 0.02
CA ALA A 208 -9.78 -11.35 -1.26
C ALA A 208 -11.17 -11.98 -1.13
N ALA A 209 -11.33 -13.00 -0.27
CA ALA A 209 -12.62 -13.63 -0.02
C ALA A 209 -13.65 -12.65 0.56
N VAL A 210 -13.23 -11.73 1.44
CA VAL A 210 -14.09 -10.66 1.95
C VAL A 210 -14.47 -9.68 0.84
N GLN A 211 -13.49 -9.29 0.03
CA GLN A 211 -13.61 -8.27 -1.01
C GLN A 211 -14.38 -8.73 -2.26
N ARG A 212 -14.47 -10.04 -2.51
CA ARG A 212 -15.29 -10.62 -3.61
C ARG A 212 -16.78 -10.27 -3.56
N ARG A 213 -17.27 -9.78 -2.43
CA ARG A 213 -18.64 -9.26 -2.29
C ARG A 213 -18.84 -7.93 -3.03
N TYR A 214 -17.77 -7.17 -3.23
CA TYR A 214 -17.79 -5.80 -3.75
C TYR A 214 -17.02 -5.68 -5.09
N TRP A 215 -15.98 -6.49 -5.27
CA TRP A 215 -15.05 -6.41 -6.39
C TRP A 215 -14.89 -7.77 -7.10
N ARG A 216 -14.59 -7.76 -8.40
CA ARG A 216 -14.32 -8.98 -9.18
C ARG A 216 -12.86 -9.39 -9.00
N LEU A 217 -12.61 -10.45 -8.23
CA LEU A 217 -11.29 -10.96 -7.83
C LEU A 217 -11.14 -12.47 -8.02
#